data_AF-A0A8J4S039-F1
#
_entry.id   AF-A0A8J4S039-F1
#
_cell.length_a   1.000
_cell.length_b   1.000
_cell.length_c   1.000
_cell.angle_alpha   90.00
_cell.angle_beta   90.00
_cell.angle_gamma   90.00
#
_symmetry.space_group_name_H-M   'P 1'
#
loop_
_entity.id
_entity.type
_entity.pdbx_description
1 polymer ?
#
loop_
_entity_poly.entity_id
_entity_poly.type
_entity_poly.pdbx_seq_one_letter_code
_entity_poly.pdbx_strand_id
1 'polypeptide(L)'
;MNFKRLFVFALVALVGMANGETAVQEVDAVSRELQVVDFSTKMLNAVNSKRAARGLKAVCINTKLTKAAQVLANDLAKYNRVSTTGSDGSTPRSRYAAQNIKTTRSAELVAGGFTTVDAVVAAWMKSAGAYIYSDLKFIGPGYKYDSTKQYKHYWVIDMANAPGILK
;
A
#
# COMPACT_ATOMS: atom_id res chain seq x y z
N MET A 1 -24.47 23.17 16.99
CA MET A 1 -24.48 22.34 15.75
C MET A 1 -23.24 21.45 15.77
N ASN A 2 -23.44 20.13 15.94
CA ASN A 2 -22.37 19.14 16.15
C ASN A 2 -21.46 19.02 14.92
N PHE A 3 -20.15 19.22 15.10
CA PHE A 3 -19.13 18.99 14.07
C PHE A 3 -19.09 17.50 13.71
N LYS A 4 -19.83 17.10 12.67
CA LYS A 4 -19.69 15.79 12.06
C LYS A 4 -18.23 15.64 11.60
N ARG A 5 -17.53 14.72 12.27
CA ARG A 5 -16.16 14.27 11.99
C ARG A 5 -15.94 14.11 10.49
N LEU A 6 -15.14 14.99 9.89
CA LEU A 6 -14.75 14.90 8.49
C LEU A 6 -13.73 13.75 8.35
N PHE A 7 -14.15 12.62 7.76
CA PHE A 7 -13.27 11.53 7.39
C PHE A 7 -12.74 11.80 5.98
N VAL A 8 -11.45 12.12 5.84
CA VAL A 8 -10.81 12.30 4.53
C VAL A 8 -10.29 10.94 4.06
N PHE A 9 -10.91 10.37 3.02
CA PHE A 9 -10.41 9.18 2.32
C PHE A 9 -9.63 9.62 1.08
N ALA A 10 -8.35 9.24 1.05
CA ALA A 10 -7.57 9.22 -0.17
C ALA A 10 -7.74 7.88 -0.84
N LEU A 11 -8.13 7.87 -2.11
CA LEU A 11 -8.13 6.67 -2.93
C LEU A 11 -7.37 7.01 -4.20
N VAL A 12 -6.18 6.42 -4.36
CA VAL A 12 -5.35 6.61 -5.54
C VAL A 12 -4.99 5.24 -6.11
N ALA A 13 -5.40 5.00 -7.35
CA ALA A 13 -5.04 3.85 -8.15
C ALA A 13 -4.12 4.29 -9.28
N LEU A 14 -2.94 3.68 -9.39
CA LEU A 14 -1.97 3.94 -10.44
C LEU A 14 -1.59 2.64 -11.18
N VAL A 15 -1.33 2.75 -12.47
CA VAL A 15 -0.86 1.66 -13.33
C VAL A 15 0.46 2.08 -13.97
N GLY A 16 1.48 1.22 -13.92
CA GLY A 16 2.66 1.29 -14.77
C GLY A 16 2.54 0.30 -15.94
N MET A 17 2.84 0.75 -17.17
CA MET A 17 2.96 -0.15 -18.33
C MET A 17 4.45 -0.36 -18.61
N ALA A 18 4.93 -1.60 -18.51
CA ALA A 18 6.28 -1.96 -18.93
C ALA A 18 6.25 -2.44 -20.39
N ASN A 19 6.99 -1.77 -21.26
CA ASN A 19 7.26 -2.25 -22.62
C ASN A 19 8.03 -3.58 -22.53
N GLY A 20 7.54 -4.59 -23.26
CA GLY A 20 8.10 -5.94 -23.21
C GLY A 20 9.38 -6.03 -24.02
N GLU A 21 10.48 -6.40 -23.37
CA GLU A 21 11.57 -7.27 -23.86
C GLU A 21 12.72 -7.31 -22.82
N THR A 22 12.49 -7.98 -21.68
CA THR A 22 13.48 -8.57 -20.72
C THR A 22 12.78 -9.15 -19.46
N ALA A 23 11.51 -9.55 -19.56
CA ALA A 23 10.62 -9.72 -18.42
C ALA A 23 10.82 -11.00 -17.57
N VAL A 24 11.68 -11.94 -17.96
CA VAL A 24 11.84 -13.22 -17.22
C VAL A 24 12.94 -13.10 -16.16
N GLN A 25 14.07 -12.48 -16.50
CA GLN A 25 15.23 -12.40 -15.61
C GLN A 25 15.07 -11.32 -14.52
N GLU A 26 14.38 -10.22 -14.84
CA GLU A 26 14.10 -9.14 -13.90
C GLU A 26 13.01 -9.54 -12.88
N VAL A 27 12.02 -10.33 -13.30
CA VAL A 27 10.93 -10.82 -12.44
C VAL A 27 11.43 -11.83 -11.40
N ASP A 28 12.31 -12.75 -11.80
CA ASP A 28 12.93 -13.71 -10.88
C ASP A 28 13.83 -13.01 -9.87
N ALA A 29 14.61 -12.02 -10.31
CA ALA A 29 15.45 -11.23 -9.42
C ALA A 29 14.64 -10.40 -8.42
N VAL A 30 13.58 -9.72 -8.87
CA VAL A 30 12.67 -8.95 -8.01
C VAL A 30 11.92 -9.84 -7.03
N SER A 31 11.39 -10.98 -7.51
CA SER A 31 10.66 -11.91 -6.64
C SER A 31 11.59 -12.51 -5.59
N ARG A 32 12.83 -12.87 -5.98
CA ARG A 32 13.87 -13.32 -5.05
C ARG A 32 14.28 -12.21 -4.09
N GLU A 33 14.43 -10.97 -4.54
CA GLU A 33 14.78 -9.84 -3.67
C GLU A 33 13.70 -9.59 -2.61
N LEU A 34 12.42 -9.59 -3.00
CA LEU A 34 11.28 -9.43 -2.08
C LEU A 34 11.00 -10.67 -1.22
N GLN A 35 11.54 -11.84 -1.60
CA GLN A 35 11.53 -13.05 -0.76
C GLN A 35 12.69 -13.06 0.24
N VAL A 36 13.88 -12.61 -0.17
CA VAL A 36 15.09 -12.52 0.66
C VAL A 36 14.98 -11.38 1.66
N VAL A 37 14.38 -10.26 1.27
CA VAL A 37 14.05 -9.11 2.12
C VAL A 37 12.54 -8.98 2.17
N ASP A 38 11.94 -9.00 3.36
CA ASP A 38 10.50 -8.78 3.52
C ASP A 38 10.07 -7.47 2.83
N PHE A 39 9.24 -7.57 1.79
CA PHE A 39 8.72 -6.42 1.03
C PHE A 39 8.13 -5.34 1.95
N SER A 40 7.54 -5.74 3.08
CA SER A 40 6.95 -4.84 4.06
C SER A 40 8.02 -3.95 4.71
N THR A 41 9.18 -4.54 5.04
CA THR A 41 10.35 -3.81 5.56
C THR A 41 10.95 -2.89 4.50
N LYS A 42 11.09 -3.36 3.25
CA LYS A 42 11.57 -2.51 2.13
C LYS A 42 10.63 -1.32 1.90
N MET A 43 9.32 -1.55 1.91
CA MET A 43 8.29 -0.51 1.79
C MET A 43 8.36 0.51 2.93
N LEU A 44 8.46 0.04 4.17
CA LEU A 44 8.60 0.89 5.35
C LEU A 44 9.83 1.81 5.22
N ASN A 45 10.98 1.24 4.85
CA ASN A 45 12.23 1.97 4.72
C ASN A 45 12.17 3.01 3.60
N ALA A 46 11.61 2.66 2.44
CA ALA A 46 11.44 3.59 1.33
C ALA A 46 10.53 4.77 1.72
N VAL A 47 9.38 4.51 2.35
CA VAL A 47 8.47 5.55 2.85
C VAL A 47 9.14 6.43 3.91
N ASN A 48 9.80 5.82 4.89
CA ASN A 48 10.47 6.56 5.97
C ASN A 48 11.66 7.37 5.46
N SER A 49 12.39 6.91 4.44
CA SER A 49 13.43 7.69 3.76
C SER A 49 12.85 8.97 3.13
N LYS A 50 11.71 8.87 2.42
CA LYS A 50 11.02 10.06 1.87
C LYS A 50 10.53 11.01 2.96
N ARG A 51 10.05 10.49 4.09
CA ARG A 51 9.60 11.29 5.23
C ARG A 51 10.77 11.99 5.93
N ALA A 52 11.88 11.28 6.16
CA ALA A 52 13.09 11.81 6.77
C ALA A 52 13.70 12.96 5.96
N ALA A 53 13.70 12.85 4.62
CA ALA A 53 14.13 13.93 3.73
C ALA A 53 13.32 15.24 3.87
N ARG A 54 12.15 15.20 4.53
CA ARG A 54 11.33 16.37 4.89
C ARG A 54 11.31 16.69 6.38
N GLY A 55 12.18 16.06 7.18
CA GLY A 55 12.19 16.23 8.64
C GLY A 55 10.96 15.66 9.34
N LEU A 56 10.20 14.77 8.69
CA LEU A 56 9.01 14.17 9.27
C LEU A 56 9.36 12.91 10.06
N LYS A 57 8.61 12.66 11.15
CA LYS A 57 8.76 11.46 11.98
C LYS A 57 8.50 10.20 11.16
N ALA A 58 9.27 9.15 11.43
CA ALA A 58 9.03 7.84 10.85
C ALA A 58 7.64 7.30 11.21
N VAL A 59 7.03 6.56 10.29
CA VAL A 59 5.88 5.70 10.58
C VAL A 59 6.35 4.32 11.00
N CYS A 60 5.51 3.60 11.74
CA CYS A 60 5.77 2.23 12.19
C CYS A 60 4.82 1.23 11.53
N ILE A 61 5.27 -0.01 11.35
CA ILE A 61 4.39 -1.08 10.86
C ILE A 61 3.27 -1.33 11.86
N ASN A 62 2.06 -1.51 11.32
CA ASN A 62 0.91 -2.03 12.05
C ASN A 62 0.44 -3.30 11.36
N THR A 63 0.57 -4.42 12.07
CA THR A 63 0.25 -5.75 11.54
C THR A 63 -1.22 -5.93 11.20
N LYS A 64 -2.13 -5.21 11.87
CA LYS A 64 -3.55 -5.24 11.52
C LYS A 64 -3.83 -4.47 10.23
N LEU A 65 -3.17 -3.33 10.00
CA LEU A 65 -3.25 -2.62 8.71
C LEU A 65 -2.66 -3.47 7.59
N THR A 66 -1.54 -4.15 7.85
CA THR A 66 -0.91 -5.09 6.91
C THR A 66 -1.89 -6.18 6.48
N LYS A 67 -2.64 -6.77 7.43
CA LYS A 67 -3.69 -7.76 7.11
C LYS A 67 -4.81 -7.17 6.24
N ALA A 68 -5.27 -5.95 6.54
CA ALA A 68 -6.30 -5.28 5.74
C ALA A 68 -5.82 -5.01 4.30
N ALA A 69 -4.61 -4.47 4.16
CA ALA A 69 -3.97 -4.19 2.87
C ALA A 69 -3.75 -5.48 2.06
N GLN A 70 -3.31 -6.56 2.71
CA GLN A 70 -3.07 -7.85 2.07
C GLN A 70 -4.36 -8.49 1.53
N VAL A 71 -5.47 -8.35 2.26
CA VAL A 71 -6.79 -8.79 1.77
C VAL A 71 -7.12 -8.12 0.44
N LEU A 72 -6.91 -6.80 0.34
CA LEU A 72 -7.12 -6.09 -0.91
C LEU A 72 -6.12 -6.51 -1.99
N ALA A 73 -4.81 -6.58 -1.69
CA ALA A 73 -3.80 -6.98 -2.68
C ALA A 73 -4.10 -8.35 -3.32
N ASN A 74 -4.55 -9.32 -2.52
CA ASN A 74 -4.97 -10.63 -3.01
C ASN A 74 -6.20 -10.53 -3.93
N ASP A 75 -7.19 -9.71 -3.55
CA ASP A 75 -8.40 -9.48 -4.33
C ASP A 75 -8.10 -8.82 -5.69
N LEU A 76 -7.23 -7.81 -5.69
CA LEU A 76 -6.80 -7.10 -6.90
C LEU A 76 -6.13 -8.02 -7.91
N ALA A 77 -5.23 -8.90 -7.43
CA ALA A 77 -4.62 -9.90 -8.29
C ALA A 77 -5.63 -10.93 -8.79
N LYS A 78 -6.51 -11.44 -7.91
CA LYS A 78 -7.52 -12.44 -8.28
C LYS A 78 -8.41 -11.95 -9.42
N TYR A 79 -8.87 -10.70 -9.33
CA TYR A 79 -9.81 -10.09 -10.27
C TYR A 79 -9.13 -9.17 -11.31
N ASN A 80 -7.81 -9.21 -11.43
CA ASN A 80 -7.02 -8.47 -12.43
C ASN A 80 -7.37 -6.97 -12.52
N ARG A 81 -7.43 -6.28 -11.39
CA ARG A 81 -7.88 -4.88 -11.31
C ARG A 81 -7.07 -4.07 -10.32
N VAL A 82 -7.06 -2.75 -10.47
CA VAL A 82 -6.43 -1.81 -9.51
C VAL A 82 -7.53 -0.89 -8.99
N SER A 83 -7.88 -1.05 -7.71
CA SER A 83 -8.98 -0.34 -7.08
C SER A 83 -8.79 -0.33 -5.57
N THR A 84 -9.36 0.66 -4.90
CA THR A 84 -9.43 0.71 -3.43
C THR A 84 -10.71 0.05 -2.89
N THR A 85 -11.66 -0.27 -3.77
CA THR A 85 -12.87 -1.01 -3.43
C THR A 85 -12.66 -2.48 -3.75
N GLY A 86 -12.87 -3.38 -2.79
CA GLY A 86 -12.80 -4.83 -2.97
C GLY A 86 -13.90 -5.33 -3.92
N SER A 87 -13.74 -6.51 -4.52
CA SER A 87 -14.73 -7.03 -5.48
C SER A 87 -16.03 -7.40 -4.78
N ASP A 88 -15.96 -7.62 -3.47
CA ASP A 88 -17.06 -7.80 -2.52
C ASP A 88 -17.72 -6.48 -2.08
N GLY A 89 -17.30 -5.34 -2.64
CA GLY A 89 -17.76 -4.01 -2.24
C GLY A 89 -17.08 -3.47 -0.98
N SER A 90 -16.09 -4.18 -0.41
CA SER A 90 -15.39 -3.71 0.78
C SER A 90 -14.66 -2.38 0.54
N THR A 91 -14.75 -1.49 1.52
CA THR A 91 -14.01 -0.23 1.58
C THR A 91 -12.82 -0.40 2.52
N PRO A 92 -11.82 0.52 2.52
CA PRO A 92 -10.74 0.48 3.51
C PRO A 92 -11.30 0.41 4.94
N ARG A 93 -12.36 1.18 5.21
CA ARG A 93 -13.04 1.19 6.52
C ARG A 93 -13.60 -0.17 6.91
N SER A 94 -14.27 -0.88 6.00
CA SER A 94 -14.83 -2.20 6.33
C SER A 94 -13.71 -3.23 6.52
N ARG A 95 -12.62 -3.15 5.73
CA ARG A 95 -11.43 -3.99 5.94
C ARG A 95 -10.75 -3.70 7.28
N TYR A 96 -10.61 -2.43 7.69
CA TYR A 96 -10.10 -2.06 9.01
C TYR A 96 -10.99 -2.58 10.15
N ALA A 97 -12.30 -2.46 10.00
CA ALA A 97 -13.26 -2.97 10.98
C ALA A 97 -13.14 -4.49 11.14
N ALA A 98 -12.99 -5.24 10.05
CA ALA A 98 -12.76 -6.69 10.07
C ALA A 98 -11.46 -7.08 10.80
N GLN A 99 -10.46 -6.19 10.83
CA GLN A 99 -9.21 -6.37 11.60
C GLN A 99 -9.27 -5.78 13.02
N ASN A 100 -10.45 -5.35 13.49
CA ASN A 100 -10.64 -4.68 14.78
C ASN A 100 -9.75 -3.44 14.95
N ILE A 101 -9.65 -2.60 13.92
CA ILE A 101 -8.98 -1.30 13.95
C ILE A 101 -10.03 -0.20 14.07
N LYS A 102 -9.86 0.68 15.05
CA LYS A 102 -10.66 1.90 15.21
C LYS A 102 -9.78 3.10 14.85
N THR A 103 -10.07 3.73 13.71
CA THR A 103 -9.32 4.90 13.22
C THR A 103 -10.25 6.07 12.93
N THR A 104 -9.76 7.29 13.12
CA THR A 104 -10.47 8.52 12.70
C THR A 104 -9.91 9.10 11.41
N ARG A 105 -8.68 8.74 11.04
CA ARG A 105 -8.01 9.21 9.82
C ARG A 105 -7.18 8.08 9.21
N SER A 106 -7.31 7.92 7.90
CA SER A 106 -6.58 6.90 7.14
C SER A 106 -6.39 7.30 5.69
N ALA A 107 -5.42 6.69 5.02
CA ALA A 107 -5.23 6.78 3.58
C ALA A 107 -4.90 5.39 3.03
N GLU A 108 -5.51 5.00 1.91
CA GLU A 108 -5.18 3.78 1.19
C GLU A 108 -4.66 4.15 -0.20
N LEU A 109 -3.47 3.66 -0.54
CA LEU A 109 -2.86 3.87 -1.85
C LEU A 109 -2.65 2.51 -2.51
N VAL A 110 -3.04 2.42 -3.77
CA VAL A 110 -3.06 1.16 -4.52
C VAL A 110 -2.33 1.37 -5.85
N ALA A 111 -1.55 0.37 -6.27
CA ALA A 111 -0.89 0.41 -7.57
C ALA A 111 -0.75 -0.98 -8.17
N GLY A 112 -0.71 -1.03 -9.50
CA GLY A 112 -0.40 -2.23 -10.28
C GLY A 112 0.74 -1.98 -11.28
N GLY A 113 1.54 -3.00 -11.59
CA GLY A 113 2.50 -2.95 -12.70
C GLY A 113 3.91 -2.45 -12.34
N PHE A 114 4.12 -1.95 -11.12
CA PHE A 114 5.44 -1.53 -10.67
C PHE A 114 6.24 -2.72 -10.16
N THR A 115 7.42 -2.95 -10.73
CA THR A 115 8.25 -4.13 -10.39
C THR A 115 8.96 -3.97 -9.05
N THR A 116 9.28 -2.75 -8.61
CA THR A 116 10.03 -2.51 -7.38
C THR A 116 9.30 -1.61 -6.39
N VAL A 117 9.64 -1.75 -5.11
CA VAL A 117 9.16 -0.87 -4.03
C VAL A 117 9.53 0.59 -4.30
N ASP A 118 10.75 0.87 -4.76
CA ASP A 118 11.19 2.24 -5.01
C ASP A 118 10.39 2.89 -6.16
N ALA A 119 10.08 2.12 -7.21
CA ALA A 119 9.28 2.60 -8.33
C ALA A 119 7.85 2.94 -7.90
N VAL A 120 7.18 2.07 -7.13
CA VAL A 120 5.81 2.35 -6.67
C VAL A 120 5.76 3.48 -5.65
N VAL A 121 6.74 3.57 -4.74
CA VAL A 121 6.84 4.69 -3.79
C VAL A 121 7.10 6.00 -4.53
N ALA A 122 7.98 6.03 -5.53
CA ALA A 122 8.20 7.22 -6.35
C ALA A 122 6.92 7.66 -7.09
N ALA A 123 6.15 6.70 -7.62
CA ALA A 123 4.88 6.97 -8.27
C ALA A 123 3.84 7.57 -7.31
N TRP A 124 3.67 6.97 -6.12
CA TRP A 124 2.81 7.55 -5.08
C TRP A 124 3.32 8.88 -4.58
N MET A 125 4.63 9.13 -4.57
CA MET A 125 5.11 10.44 -4.16
C MET A 125 4.66 11.56 -5.09
N LYS A 126 4.59 11.27 -6.40
CA LYS A 126 4.14 12.22 -7.41
C LYS A 126 2.62 12.47 -7.35
N SER A 127 1.82 11.43 -7.11
CA SER A 127 0.35 11.52 -7.18
C SER A 127 -0.33 11.75 -5.84
N ALA A 128 0.29 11.30 -4.75
CA ALA A 128 -0.35 11.10 -3.46
C ALA A 128 0.56 11.47 -2.28
N GLY A 129 1.64 12.22 -2.54
CA GLY A 129 2.65 12.56 -1.54
C GLY A 129 2.09 13.25 -0.30
N ALA A 130 0.99 14.00 -0.42
CA ALA A 130 0.32 14.64 0.71
C ALA A 130 -0.13 13.62 1.80
N TYR A 131 -0.51 12.40 1.41
CA TYR A 131 -0.92 11.36 2.34
C TYR A 131 0.28 10.66 2.98
N ILE A 132 1.33 10.40 2.19
CA ILE A 132 2.60 9.86 2.70
C ILE A 132 3.27 10.83 3.68
N TYR A 133 3.11 12.14 3.48
CA TYR A 133 3.65 13.19 4.34
C TYR A 133 2.72 13.67 5.45
N SER A 134 1.56 13.02 5.61
CA SER A 134 0.63 13.34 6.69
C SER A 134 1.20 12.97 8.07
N ASP A 135 0.49 13.39 9.12
CA ASP A 135 0.75 13.04 10.53
C ASP A 135 0.23 11.64 10.92
N LEU A 136 -0.17 10.81 9.95
CA LEU A 136 -0.45 9.39 10.19
C LEU A 136 0.82 8.71 10.70
N LYS A 137 0.65 7.81 11.67
CA LYS A 137 1.76 7.24 12.44
C LYS A 137 2.09 5.80 12.06
N PHE A 138 1.14 5.13 11.43
CA PHE A 138 1.23 3.70 11.14
C PHE A 138 1.04 3.43 9.66
N ILE A 139 1.75 2.43 9.17
CA ILE A 139 1.66 1.90 7.80
C ILE A 139 1.44 0.39 7.84
N GLY A 140 0.65 -0.13 6.90
CA GLY A 140 0.45 -1.55 6.65
C GLY A 140 0.59 -1.85 5.16
N PRO A 141 1.74 -2.34 4.70
CA PRO A 141 1.93 -2.78 3.33
C PRO A 141 1.19 -4.09 3.04
N GLY A 142 0.62 -4.20 1.83
CA GLY A 142 0.10 -5.42 1.26
C GLY A 142 0.65 -5.60 -0.15
N TYR A 143 0.97 -6.84 -0.52
CA TYR A 143 1.56 -7.13 -1.83
C TYR A 143 1.12 -8.48 -2.35
N LYS A 144 0.83 -8.55 -3.66
CA LYS A 144 0.58 -9.80 -4.35
C LYS A 144 1.24 -9.79 -5.72
N TYR A 145 2.04 -10.82 -5.98
CA TYR A 145 2.51 -11.16 -7.31
C TYR A 145 1.64 -12.27 -7.92
N ASP A 146 1.30 -12.13 -9.20
CA ASP A 146 0.67 -13.16 -10.02
C ASP A 146 1.05 -12.96 -11.50
N SER A 147 1.98 -13.79 -11.99
CA SER A 147 2.51 -13.71 -13.36
C SER A 147 1.45 -13.87 -14.46
N THR A 148 0.30 -14.47 -14.13
CA THR A 148 -0.80 -14.72 -15.07
C THR A 148 -1.70 -13.50 -15.28
N LYS A 149 -1.49 -12.43 -14.50
CA LYS A 149 -2.34 -11.24 -14.49
C LYS A 149 -1.68 -10.09 -15.23
N GLN A 150 -2.50 -9.18 -15.76
CA GLN A 150 -2.08 -8.03 -16.56
C GLN A 150 -1.02 -7.18 -15.85
N TYR A 151 -1.23 -6.86 -14.56
CA TYR A 151 -0.34 -5.98 -13.82
C TYR A 151 0.81 -6.70 -13.13
N LYS A 152 0.75 -8.03 -13.00
CA LYS A 152 1.68 -8.92 -12.29
C LYS A 152 1.93 -8.59 -10.80
N HIS A 153 2.32 -7.37 -10.48
CA HIS A 153 2.57 -6.83 -9.16
C HIS A 153 1.41 -5.94 -8.71
N TYR A 154 0.84 -6.25 -7.55
CA TYR A 154 -0.25 -5.50 -6.93
C TYR A 154 0.18 -5.02 -5.56
N TRP A 155 0.20 -3.70 -5.37
CA TRP A 155 0.68 -3.03 -4.17
C TRP A 155 -0.46 -2.29 -3.48
N VAL A 156 -0.53 -2.40 -2.16
CA VAL A 156 -1.44 -1.64 -1.31
C VAL A 156 -0.64 -1.10 -0.13
N ILE A 157 -0.81 0.17 0.22
CA ILE A 157 -0.40 0.67 1.54
C ILE A 157 -1.59 1.31 2.24
N ASP A 158 -1.82 0.87 3.47
CA ASP A 158 -2.75 1.47 4.40
C ASP A 158 -2.00 2.32 5.41
N MET A 159 -2.36 3.58 5.57
CA MET A 159 -1.82 4.46 6.61
C MET A 159 -2.94 4.89 7.56
N ALA A 160 -2.67 4.96 8.88
CA ALA A 160 -3.67 5.38 9.86
C ALA A 160 -3.06 6.05 11.12
N ASN A 161 -3.90 6.76 11.87
CA ASN A 161 -3.55 7.29 13.20
C ASN A 161 -3.89 6.33 14.35
N ALA A 162 -4.42 5.14 14.04
CA ALA A 162 -4.82 4.15 15.03
C ALA A 162 -3.67 3.22 15.41
N PRO A 163 -3.29 3.14 16.70
CA PRO A 163 -2.34 2.14 17.16
C PRO A 163 -2.91 0.73 16.98
N GLY A 164 -2.10 -0.15 16.42
CA GLY A 164 -2.29 -1.59 16.46
C GLY A 164 -1.30 -2.21 17.43
N ILE A 165 -1.29 -3.54 17.54
CA ILE A 165 -0.20 -4.21 18.24
C ILE A 165 1.08 -3.96 17.43
N LEU A 166 1.99 -3.20 18.03
CA LEU A 166 3.34 -2.98 17.53
C LEU A 166 4.10 -4.31 17.68
N LYS A 167 4.76 -4.77 16.63
CA LYS A 167 5.80 -5.78 16.72
C LYS A 167 7.09 -5.16 16.20
#